data_AF-A0A8H2J9F0-F1
#
_entry.id   AF-A0A8H2J9F0-F1
#
_cell.length_a   1.000
_cell.length_b   1.000
_cell.length_c   1.000
_cell.angle_alpha   90.00
_cell.angle_beta   90.00
_cell.angle_gamma   90.00
#
_symmetry.space_group_name_H-M   'P 1'
#
loop_
_entity.id
_entity.type
_entity.pdbx_description
1 polymer ?
#
loop_
_entity_poly.entity_id
_entity_poly.type
_entity_poly.pdbx_seq_one_letter_code
_entity_poly.pdbx_strand_id
1 'polypeptide(L)'
;MVDDQAGADEAALNPRTSRRRLVGALIVAAVAAGVAVAGTQTRWFGLSPDPRETVAIDRCEGAVRHDLAVPEQAHFDGVKARVDSVTEDDHIRLGFDAAKVVAMWGVSGSVTSPGRSGQPATMEFTCRAAFYDDRPVAAAVNYGSADLPGQLGKRS
;
A
#
# COMPACT_ATOMS: atom_id res chain seq x y z
N MET A 1 58.68 -0.48 15.76
CA MET A 1 58.30 0.61 16.67
C MET A 1 58.08 1.83 15.81
N VAL A 2 56.85 2.37 15.81
CA VAL A 2 56.46 3.73 15.41
C VAL A 2 56.61 4.04 13.90
N ASP A 3 55.67 4.61 13.16
CA ASP A 3 54.22 4.86 13.25
C ASP A 3 53.80 5.43 11.88
N ASP A 4 52.50 5.59 11.73
CA ASP A 4 51.82 6.66 11.01
C ASP A 4 51.60 6.62 9.49
N GLN A 5 50.30 6.57 9.22
CA GLN A 5 49.59 6.92 8.00
C GLN A 5 49.60 8.43 7.76
N ALA A 6 49.63 8.85 6.50
CA ALA A 6 48.90 10.03 6.01
C ALA A 6 48.92 9.95 4.48
N GLY A 7 47.79 9.93 3.79
CA GLY A 7 46.96 11.12 3.56
C GLY A 7 47.54 11.85 2.34
N ALA A 8 46.90 11.74 1.17
CA ALA A 8 46.13 12.82 0.54
C ALA A 8 46.98 14.09 0.36
N ASP A 9 47.22 14.64 -0.82
CA ASP A 9 46.28 15.07 -1.85
C ASP A 9 47.14 15.56 -3.05
N GLU A 10 46.64 16.46 -3.88
CA GLU A 10 47.35 17.25 -4.90
C GLU A 10 47.13 16.77 -6.33
N ALA A 11 45.88 16.97 -6.75
CA ALA A 11 45.54 17.34 -8.10
C ALA A 11 46.37 18.55 -8.56
N ALA A 12 46.94 18.51 -9.76
CA ALA A 12 46.91 19.64 -10.70
C ALA A 12 47.67 19.32 -12.00
N LEU A 13 47.33 20.11 -13.03
CA LEU A 13 48.11 20.42 -14.22
C LEU A 13 48.02 19.43 -15.40
N ASN A 14 47.06 19.71 -16.28
CA ASN A 14 47.35 19.81 -17.71
C ASN A 14 47.20 21.29 -18.10
N PRO A 15 48.18 21.88 -18.82
CA PRO A 15 47.82 22.23 -20.20
C PRO A 15 49.00 22.22 -21.21
N ARG A 16 48.67 21.72 -22.42
CA ARG A 16 49.17 22.17 -23.75
C ARG A 16 50.67 21.92 -24.00
N THR A 17 51.10 21.19 -25.03
CA THR A 17 50.86 21.44 -26.46
C THR A 17 51.59 20.34 -27.24
N SER A 18 50.97 19.75 -28.27
CA SER A 18 51.61 19.37 -29.56
C SER A 18 50.99 18.10 -30.18
N ARG A 19 50.11 18.36 -31.16
CA ARG A 19 49.85 17.63 -32.41
C ARG A 19 49.78 16.08 -32.36
N ARG A 20 48.52 15.61 -32.31
CA ARG A 20 47.93 14.57 -33.17
C ARG A 20 48.82 13.37 -33.51
N ARG A 21 48.64 12.30 -32.72
CA ARG A 21 48.28 10.92 -33.14
C ARG A 21 48.08 10.16 -31.82
N LEU A 22 46.85 10.16 -31.31
CA LEU A 22 45.91 9.04 -31.43
C LEU A 22 46.57 7.70 -31.07
N VAL A 23 46.06 7.14 -29.97
CA VAL A 23 46.23 5.78 -29.45
C VAL A 23 47.48 5.59 -28.58
N GLY A 24 47.27 5.66 -27.26
CA GLY A 24 48.24 5.20 -26.29
C GLY A 24 48.07 5.87 -24.92
N ALA A 25 47.20 5.27 -24.10
CA ALA A 25 47.20 5.28 -22.63
C ALA A 25 47.37 6.63 -21.88
N LEU A 26 46.34 7.00 -21.11
CA LEU A 26 46.53 7.39 -19.71
C LEU A 26 45.20 7.43 -18.95
N ILE A 27 45.14 6.54 -17.97
CA ILE A 27 44.23 6.50 -16.83
C ILE A 27 44.32 7.85 -16.11
N VAL A 28 43.23 8.61 -16.04
CA VAL A 28 43.04 9.64 -15.02
C VAL A 28 41.56 9.66 -14.62
N ALA A 29 41.36 9.49 -13.32
CA ALA A 29 40.08 9.43 -12.63
C ALA A 29 39.19 10.66 -12.91
N ALA A 30 37.92 10.41 -13.22
CA ALA A 30 36.85 11.37 -13.00
C ALA A 30 35.51 10.63 -12.88
N VAL A 31 35.13 10.39 -11.62
CA VAL A 31 33.77 10.48 -11.10
C VAL A 31 32.66 9.83 -11.95
N ALA A 32 32.39 8.56 -11.66
CA ALA A 32 31.03 8.05 -11.60
C ALA A 32 31.00 6.87 -10.63
N ALA A 33 31.06 7.17 -9.32
CA ALA A 33 30.52 6.28 -8.31
C ALA A 33 28.99 6.27 -8.47
N GLY A 34 28.53 5.57 -9.51
CA GLY A 34 27.14 5.29 -9.80
C GLY A 34 26.93 3.80 -9.60
N VAL A 35 26.69 3.44 -8.34
CA VAL A 35 26.07 2.20 -7.84
C VAL A 35 25.89 1.12 -8.90
N ALA A 36 26.80 0.15 -8.94
CA ALA A 36 26.49 -1.17 -9.48
C ALA A 36 25.50 -1.83 -8.50
N VAL A 37 24.25 -1.37 -8.53
CA VAL A 37 23.15 -2.25 -8.16
C VAL A 37 23.22 -3.31 -9.24
N ALA A 38 23.74 -4.47 -8.87
CA ALA A 38 23.42 -5.68 -9.60
C ALA A 38 21.89 -5.67 -9.67
N GLY A 39 21.38 -5.23 -10.82
CA GLY A 39 20.00 -5.40 -11.19
C GLY A 39 19.82 -6.90 -11.30
N THR A 40 19.61 -7.54 -10.14
CA THR A 40 18.68 -8.64 -10.07
C THR A 40 17.44 -8.07 -10.75
N GLN A 41 17.30 -8.42 -12.03
CA GLN A 41 16.02 -8.37 -12.68
C GLN A 41 15.15 -9.32 -11.87
N THR A 42 14.58 -8.81 -10.78
CA THR A 42 13.35 -9.32 -10.23
C THR A 42 12.38 -9.18 -11.38
N ARG A 43 12.28 -10.29 -12.11
CA ARG A 43 11.15 -10.68 -12.94
C ARG A 43 9.89 -10.01 -12.41
N TRP A 44 9.52 -8.86 -12.97
CA TRP A 44 8.25 -8.17 -12.74
C TRP A 44 7.16 -8.86 -13.56
N PHE A 45 7.09 -10.19 -13.40
CA PHE A 45 6.06 -11.02 -14.01
C PHE A 45 4.72 -10.63 -13.38
N GLY A 46 3.94 -9.84 -14.12
CA GLY A 46 2.48 -9.97 -14.15
C GLY A 46 1.72 -9.79 -12.83
N LEU A 47 1.92 -8.69 -12.10
CA LEU A 47 0.92 -8.23 -11.13
C LEU A 47 -0.25 -7.61 -11.90
N SER A 48 -1.06 -8.45 -12.55
CA SER A 48 -2.48 -8.10 -12.65
C SER A 48 -2.98 -7.97 -11.20
N PRO A 49 -3.64 -6.87 -10.83
CA PRO A 49 -4.23 -6.75 -9.50
C PRO A 49 -5.06 -8.00 -9.23
N ASP A 50 -4.88 -8.60 -8.06
CA ASP A 50 -5.64 -9.79 -7.68
C ASP A 50 -7.12 -9.42 -7.80
N PRO A 51 -7.94 -10.14 -8.58
CA PRO A 51 -9.33 -9.77 -8.78
C PRO A 51 -10.11 -9.71 -7.46
N ARG A 52 -9.64 -10.41 -6.42
CA ARG A 52 -10.21 -10.37 -5.07
C ARG A 52 -9.99 -9.04 -4.37
N GLU A 53 -8.97 -8.28 -4.74
CA GLU A 53 -8.72 -6.93 -4.22
C GLU A 53 -9.91 -6.01 -4.52
N THR A 54 -10.27 -5.89 -5.79
CA THR A 54 -11.41 -5.06 -6.22
C THR A 54 -12.72 -5.57 -5.62
N VAL A 55 -12.93 -6.89 -5.62
CA VAL A 55 -14.14 -7.49 -5.03
C VAL A 55 -14.23 -7.24 -3.52
N ALA A 56 -13.10 -7.25 -2.80
CA ALA A 56 -13.05 -6.94 -1.37
C ALA A 56 -13.42 -5.47 -1.13
N ILE A 57 -12.85 -4.55 -1.93
CA ILE A 57 -13.18 -3.12 -1.88
C ILE A 57 -14.68 -2.91 -2.10
N ASP A 58 -15.22 -3.42 -3.21
CA ASP A 58 -16.63 -3.25 -3.56
C ASP A 58 -17.56 -3.80 -2.47
N ARG A 59 -17.21 -4.98 -1.93
CA ARG A 59 -18.00 -5.62 -0.87
C ARG A 59 -17.96 -4.80 0.42
N CYS A 60 -16.80 -4.28 0.78
CA CYS A 60 -16.61 -3.48 1.98
C CYS A 60 -17.28 -2.10 1.88
N GLU A 61 -17.13 -1.40 0.75
CA GLU A 61 -17.85 -0.15 0.54
C GLU A 61 -19.37 -0.38 0.50
N GLY A 62 -19.83 -1.48 -0.10
CA GLY A 62 -21.25 -1.86 -0.09
C GLY A 62 -21.78 -2.09 1.32
N ALA A 63 -21.00 -2.73 2.20
CA ALA A 63 -21.34 -2.91 3.60
C ALA A 63 -21.37 -1.57 4.36
N VAL A 64 -20.37 -0.70 4.15
CA VAL A 64 -20.37 0.65 4.74
C VAL A 64 -21.60 1.44 4.29
N ARG A 65 -21.88 1.48 2.98
CA ARG A 65 -23.08 2.14 2.43
C ARG A 65 -24.36 1.59 3.06
N HIS A 66 -24.43 0.29 3.33
CA HIS A 66 -25.60 -0.30 3.99
C HIS A 66 -25.86 0.25 5.39
N ASP A 67 -24.82 0.68 6.11
CA ASP A 67 -24.94 1.21 7.46
C ASP A 67 -25.28 2.71 7.48
N LEU A 68 -24.98 3.45 6.40
CA LEU A 68 -25.18 4.90 6.31
C LEU A 68 -26.65 5.32 6.19
N ALA A 69 -27.00 6.44 6.80
CA ALA A 69 -28.33 7.06 6.71
C ALA A 69 -28.67 7.52 5.29
N VAL A 70 -27.69 8.00 4.54
CA VAL A 70 -27.83 8.59 3.20
C VAL A 70 -26.80 7.95 2.25
N PRO A 71 -27.00 6.67 1.87
CA PRO A 71 -25.99 5.86 1.17
C PRO A 71 -25.56 6.43 -0.19
N GLU A 72 -26.46 7.11 -0.89
CA GLU A 72 -26.22 7.68 -2.22
C GLU A 72 -25.30 8.93 -2.19
N GLN A 73 -25.11 9.54 -1.03
CA GLN A 73 -24.22 10.70 -0.84
C GLN A 73 -22.88 10.31 -0.20
N ALA A 74 -22.60 9.01 -0.08
CA ALA A 74 -21.36 8.51 0.47
C ALA A 74 -20.18 8.73 -0.50
N HIS A 75 -19.16 9.42 -0.02
CA HIS A 75 -17.89 9.59 -0.71
C HIS A 75 -16.79 8.83 0.02
N PHE A 76 -16.08 7.97 -0.68
CA PHE A 76 -14.99 7.16 -0.14
C PHE A 76 -13.64 7.76 -0.56
N ASP A 77 -12.72 7.90 0.38
CA ASP A 77 -11.38 8.42 0.12
C ASP A 77 -10.31 7.55 0.78
N GLY A 78 -9.15 7.44 0.12
CA GLY A 78 -8.00 6.73 0.65
C GLY A 78 -8.18 5.22 0.80
N VAL A 79 -9.16 4.62 0.11
CA VAL A 79 -9.48 3.20 0.21
C VAL A 79 -8.32 2.35 -0.30
N LYS A 80 -7.84 1.46 0.55
CA LYS A 80 -6.76 0.52 0.26
C LYS A 80 -7.17 -0.87 0.72
N ALA A 81 -6.82 -1.87 -0.08
CA ALA A 81 -7.00 -3.27 0.26
C ALA A 81 -5.63 -3.93 0.44
N ARG A 82 -5.57 -4.88 1.37
CA ARG A 82 -4.39 -5.70 1.62
C ARG A 82 -4.80 -7.12 1.96
N VAL A 83 -3.96 -8.08 1.62
CA VAL A 83 -4.12 -9.46 2.08
C VAL A 83 -3.83 -9.48 3.58
N ASP A 84 -4.79 -9.95 4.36
CA ASP A 84 -4.67 -10.15 5.80
C ASP A 84 -4.62 -11.67 6.10
N SER A 85 -4.05 -12.02 7.24
CA SER A 85 -4.13 -13.38 7.77
C SER A 85 -5.51 -13.63 8.38
N VAL A 86 -6.08 -14.82 8.16
CA VAL A 86 -7.25 -15.29 8.89
C VAL A 86 -6.86 -15.55 10.34
N THR A 87 -7.51 -14.90 11.31
CA THR A 87 -7.35 -15.24 12.72
C THR A 87 -8.46 -16.17 13.20
N GLU A 88 -8.21 -16.90 14.29
CA GLU A 88 -9.20 -17.80 14.87
C GLU A 88 -10.46 -17.03 15.32
N ASP A 89 -10.31 -15.80 15.83
CA ASP A 89 -11.46 -14.96 16.21
C ASP A 89 -12.36 -14.55 15.02
N ASP A 90 -11.83 -14.59 13.79
CA ASP A 90 -12.57 -14.17 12.60
C ASP A 90 -13.69 -15.12 12.26
N HIS A 91 -13.48 -16.43 12.45
CA HIS A 91 -14.52 -17.42 12.16
C HIS A 91 -15.72 -17.23 13.09
N ILE A 92 -15.48 -16.86 14.35
CA ILE A 92 -16.54 -16.61 15.34
C ILE A 92 -17.30 -15.32 15.00
N ARG A 93 -16.59 -14.25 14.64
CA ARG A 93 -17.19 -12.93 14.41
C ARG A 93 -17.90 -12.81 13.06
N LEU A 94 -17.41 -13.48 12.04
CA LEU A 94 -17.93 -13.39 10.67
C LEU A 94 -18.81 -14.58 10.27
N GLY A 95 -18.85 -15.65 11.07
CA GLY A 95 -19.73 -16.80 10.85
C GLY A 95 -19.39 -17.60 9.59
N PHE A 96 -18.14 -17.52 9.10
CA PHE A 96 -17.66 -18.34 7.99
C PHE A 96 -16.99 -19.62 8.50
N ASP A 97 -16.97 -20.63 7.64
CA ASP A 97 -16.22 -21.87 7.81
C ASP A 97 -14.74 -21.61 7.52
N ALA A 98 -13.92 -21.53 8.57
CA ALA A 98 -12.50 -21.22 8.45
C ALA A 98 -11.74 -22.19 7.53
N ALA A 99 -12.19 -23.45 7.46
CA ALA A 99 -11.55 -24.46 6.61
C ALA A 99 -11.76 -24.20 5.10
N LYS A 100 -12.75 -23.38 4.74
CA LYS A 100 -13.07 -23.02 3.35
C LYS A 100 -12.50 -21.67 2.94
N VAL A 101 -11.98 -20.88 3.88
CA VAL A 101 -11.38 -19.58 3.56
C VAL A 101 -10.03 -19.78 2.91
N VAL A 102 -9.91 -19.30 1.68
CA VAL A 102 -8.66 -19.36 0.90
C VAL A 102 -7.90 -18.04 0.95
N ALA A 103 -8.58 -16.94 1.28
CA ALA A 103 -8.01 -15.61 1.39
C ALA A 103 -8.86 -14.72 2.30
N MET A 104 -8.20 -13.83 3.03
CA MET A 104 -8.81 -12.75 3.78
C MET A 104 -8.23 -11.43 3.30
N TRP A 105 -9.10 -10.46 3.11
CA TRP A 105 -8.70 -9.12 2.69
C TRP A 105 -9.14 -8.09 3.72
N GLY A 106 -8.19 -7.28 4.15
CA GLY A 106 -8.44 -6.08 4.94
C GLY A 106 -8.57 -4.87 4.03
N VAL A 107 -9.67 -4.14 4.15
CA VAL A 107 -9.93 -2.87 3.45
C VAL A 107 -9.99 -1.76 4.48
N SER A 108 -9.24 -0.69 4.28
CA SER A 108 -9.28 0.49 5.14
C SER A 108 -9.45 1.74 4.31
N GLY A 109 -10.16 2.72 4.85
CA GLY A 109 -10.30 4.03 4.22
C GLY A 109 -11.20 4.92 5.06
N SER A 110 -11.56 6.05 4.46
CA SER A 110 -12.48 7.01 5.06
C SER A 110 -13.76 7.10 4.25
N VAL A 111 -14.88 7.37 4.91
CA VAL A 111 -16.17 7.65 4.28
C VAL A 111 -16.70 8.97 4.78
N THR A 112 -17.10 9.84 3.86
CA THR A 112 -17.79 11.08 4.15
C THR A 112 -19.23 10.98 3.67
N SER A 113 -20.19 11.27 4.54
CA SER A 113 -21.61 11.26 4.21
C SER A 113 -22.33 12.30 5.06
N PRO A 114 -23.48 12.84 4.62
CA PRO A 114 -24.39 13.52 5.51
C PRO A 114 -24.80 12.60 6.65
N GLY A 115 -24.66 13.12 7.86
CA GLY A 115 -25.12 12.49 9.07
C GLY A 115 -26.59 12.77 9.36
N ARG A 116 -27.07 12.33 10.53
CA ARG A 116 -28.48 12.52 10.93
C ARG A 116 -28.90 13.99 11.08
N SER A 117 -27.96 14.88 11.35
CA SER A 117 -28.19 16.33 11.40
C SER A 117 -28.19 17.00 10.02
N GLY A 118 -27.97 16.23 8.94
CA GLY A 118 -27.80 16.73 7.58
C GLY A 118 -26.42 17.34 7.31
N GLN A 119 -25.56 17.45 8.33
CA GLN A 119 -24.18 17.92 8.15
C GLN A 119 -23.28 16.76 7.69
N PRO A 120 -22.35 17.01 6.75
CA PRO A 120 -21.37 15.99 6.37
C PRO A 120 -20.44 15.67 7.53
N ALA A 121 -20.18 14.39 7.75
CA ALA A 121 -19.16 13.91 8.67
C ALA A 121 -18.30 12.85 7.98
N THR A 122 -17.03 12.82 8.35
CA THR A 122 -16.03 11.86 7.83
C THR A 122 -15.68 10.86 8.92
N MET A 123 -15.64 9.58 8.58
CA MET A 123 -15.28 8.51 9.50
C MET A 123 -14.34 7.51 8.84
N GLU A 124 -13.32 7.09 9.58
CA GLU A 124 -12.47 5.98 9.19
C GLU A 124 -13.19 4.64 9.38
N PHE A 125 -13.01 3.73 8.44
CA PHE A 125 -13.51 2.37 8.53
C PHE A 125 -12.39 1.37 8.21
N THR A 126 -12.52 0.21 8.83
CA THR A 126 -11.73 -0.98 8.55
C THR A 126 -12.71 -2.12 8.31
N CYS A 127 -12.60 -2.80 7.19
CA CYS A 127 -13.46 -3.89 6.81
C CYS A 127 -12.62 -5.13 6.52
N ARG A 128 -13.13 -6.30 6.88
CA ARG A 128 -12.49 -7.57 6.53
C ARG A 128 -13.46 -8.40 5.72
N ALA A 129 -12.98 -8.90 4.57
CA ALA A 129 -13.73 -9.74 3.65
C ALA A 129 -13.07 -11.11 3.53
N ALA A 130 -13.83 -12.16 3.88
CA ALA A 130 -13.40 -13.55 3.73
C ALA A 130 -13.84 -14.09 2.38
N PHE A 131 -12.98 -14.88 1.74
CA PHE A 131 -13.24 -15.48 0.44
C PHE A 131 -13.22 -17.00 0.49
N TYR A 132 -14.24 -17.64 -0.10
CA TYR A 132 -14.16 -19.02 -0.54
C TYR A 132 -13.86 -18.99 -2.03
N ASP A 133 -12.70 -19.52 -2.42
CA ASP A 133 -12.13 -19.34 -3.76
C ASP A 133 -12.13 -17.84 -4.14
N ASP A 134 -12.81 -17.48 -5.23
CA ASP A 134 -12.91 -16.09 -5.72
C ASP A 134 -14.21 -15.38 -5.30
N ARG A 135 -14.98 -15.94 -4.36
CA ARG A 135 -16.27 -15.38 -3.92
C ARG A 135 -16.21 -14.85 -2.49
N PRO A 136 -16.59 -13.58 -2.24
CA PRO A 136 -16.67 -13.06 -0.88
C PRO A 136 -17.87 -13.68 -0.17
N VAL A 137 -17.65 -14.23 1.02
CA VAL A 137 -18.68 -14.94 1.79
C VAL A 137 -19.17 -14.18 3.00
N ALA A 138 -18.32 -13.35 3.59
CA ALA A 138 -18.64 -12.50 4.71
C ALA A 138 -17.81 -11.23 4.64
N ALA A 139 -18.39 -10.11 5.05
CA ALA A 139 -17.68 -8.87 5.28
C ALA A 139 -18.12 -8.27 6.60
N ALA A 140 -17.18 -7.91 7.47
CA ALA A 140 -17.46 -7.17 8.70
C ALA A 140 -16.73 -5.85 8.65
N VAL A 141 -17.49 -4.79 8.89
CA VAL A 141 -16.98 -3.43 8.98
C VAL A 141 -16.84 -3.07 10.46
N ASN A 142 -15.70 -2.49 10.81
CA ASN A 142 -15.42 -1.86 12.09
C ASN A 142 -15.07 -0.40 11.82
N TYR A 143 -15.76 0.50 12.49
CA TYR A 143 -15.52 1.94 12.38
C TYR A 143 -14.49 2.37 13.41
N GLY A 144 -13.62 3.32 13.05
CA GLY A 144 -12.61 3.87 13.95
C GLY A 144 -13.21 4.62 15.16
N SER A 145 -14.49 4.96 15.08
CA SER A 145 -15.29 5.48 16.19
C SER A 145 -16.55 4.63 16.36
N ALA A 146 -16.89 4.28 17.60
CA ALA A 146 -18.10 3.55 17.96
C ALA A 146 -19.40 4.32 17.63
N ASP A 147 -19.28 5.56 17.15
CA ASP A 147 -20.36 6.52 17.03
C ASP A 147 -20.93 6.62 15.60
N LEU A 148 -20.65 5.66 14.70
CA LEU A 148 -21.34 5.61 13.41
C LEU A 148 -22.87 5.63 13.58
N PRO A 149 -23.49 4.84 14.49
CA PRO A 149 -24.93 4.93 14.73
C PRO A 149 -25.38 6.33 15.18
N GLY A 150 -24.46 7.07 15.83
CA GLY A 150 -24.60 8.45 16.29
C GLY A 150 -24.64 9.47 15.15
N GLN A 151 -23.61 9.41 14.30
CA GLN A 151 -23.26 10.47 13.35
C GLN A 151 -23.77 10.18 11.96
N LEU A 152 -23.44 9.02 11.38
CA LEU A 152 -23.68 8.70 9.97
C LEU A 152 -24.71 7.60 9.74
N GLY A 153 -25.07 6.83 10.76
CA GLY A 153 -25.81 5.58 10.63
C GLY A 153 -27.33 5.72 10.56
N LYS A 154 -27.98 4.69 10.03
CA LYS A 154 -29.44 4.55 10.03
C LYS A 154 -29.98 4.47 11.46
N ARG A 155 -31.24 4.90 11.67
CA ARG A 155 -31.95 4.65 12.93
C ARG A 155 -32.24 3.14 13.01
N SER A 156 -31.68 2.47 14.02
CA SER A 156 -32.09 1.11 14.43
C SER A 156 -33.51 1.06 14.94
#